data_AF-A0A4U1EGE6-F1
#
_entry.id   AF-A0A4U1EGE6-F1
#
_cell.length_a   1.000
_cell.length_b   1.000
_cell.length_c   1.000
_cell.angle_alpha   90.00
_cell.angle_beta   90.00
_cell.angle_gamma   90.00
#
_symmetry.space_group_name_H-M   'P 1'
#
loop_
_entity.id
_entity.type
_entity.pdbx_description
1 polymer ?
#
loop_
_entity_poly.entity_id
_entity_poly.type
_entity_poly.pdbx_seq_one_letter_code
_entity_poly.pdbx_strand_id
1 'polypeptide(L)'
;SSLFVFLSLIFPLFSVYTIFSKVHSDRNVYPSAGVLFVHVLEREYFKGEFPPYPKPGEISNDPITFNTNLMGYPDRPGWLRYIQRTPYSDGVLYGSPTAENVGKPTVIEITAYNRRTFETARHNLIINIMSAEDFPLPYQAEFFIKNMNVEEMLASEVLGDFLGAVKNVWQPERLNAINITSALDRGGRVPLPINDMKEG
;
A
#
# COMPACT_ATOMS: atom_id res chain seq x y z
N SER A 1 -24.51 -48.81 -9.95
CA SER A 1 -23.88 -48.91 -11.27
C SER A 1 -22.46 -48.41 -11.21
N SER A 2 -21.56 -49.24 -11.77
CA SER A 2 -20.14 -49.10 -12.12
C SER A 2 -19.72 -47.70 -12.61
N LEU A 3 -18.47 -47.23 -12.65
CA LEU A 3 -17.08 -47.76 -12.64
C LEU A 3 -16.18 -46.49 -12.34
N PHE A 4 -14.92 -46.53 -11.86
CA PHE A 4 -13.71 -46.61 -12.70
C PHE A 4 -12.41 -46.72 -11.87
N VAL A 5 -11.66 -47.77 -12.18
CA VAL A 5 -10.21 -47.89 -12.51
C VAL A 5 -9.13 -47.44 -11.50
N PHE A 6 -8.41 -48.45 -10.99
CA PHE A 6 -7.06 -48.35 -10.44
C PHE A 6 -6.02 -48.46 -11.56
N LEU A 7 -5.04 -47.54 -11.60
CA LEU A 7 -3.78 -47.74 -12.31
C LEU A 7 -2.64 -47.67 -11.30
N SER A 8 -2.03 -48.83 -11.01
CA SER A 8 -0.79 -48.91 -10.24
C SER A 8 0.38 -48.92 -11.22
N LEU A 9 1.21 -47.87 -11.19
CA LEU A 9 2.51 -47.85 -11.83
C LEU A 9 3.58 -47.72 -10.74
N ILE A 10 4.39 -48.77 -10.59
CA ILE A 10 5.58 -48.79 -9.74
C ILE A 10 6.75 -48.29 -10.60
N PHE A 11 7.35 -47.15 -10.25
CA PHE A 11 8.66 -46.69 -10.75
C PHE A 11 9.38 -45.87 -9.65
N PRO A 12 10.73 -45.77 -9.69
CA PRO A 12 11.60 -45.77 -8.51
C PRO A 12 11.60 -44.46 -7.72
N LEU A 13 12.15 -44.55 -6.51
CA LEU A 13 12.36 -43.48 -5.54
C LEU A 13 13.12 -42.28 -6.15
N PHE A 14 12.43 -41.40 -6.87
CA PHE A 14 12.91 -40.06 -7.19
C PHE A 14 12.34 -39.11 -6.16
N SER A 15 13.22 -38.51 -5.36
CA SER A 15 12.88 -37.42 -4.46
C SER A 15 12.32 -36.27 -5.30
N VAL A 16 10.99 -36.14 -5.34
CA VAL A 16 10.33 -35.00 -5.96
C VAL A 16 10.60 -33.79 -5.06
N TYR A 17 11.55 -32.96 -5.45
CA TYR A 17 11.62 -31.61 -4.92
C TYR A 17 10.41 -30.85 -5.47
N THR A 18 9.35 -30.76 -4.66
CA THR A 18 8.28 -29.80 -4.92
C THR A 18 8.88 -28.41 -4.72
N ILE A 19 9.30 -27.78 -5.81
CA ILE A 19 9.53 -26.35 -5.84
C ILE A 19 8.15 -25.73 -5.69
N PHE A 20 7.80 -25.31 -4.47
CA PHE A 20 6.72 -24.36 -4.28
C PHE A 20 7.18 -23.04 -4.92
N SER A 21 6.89 -22.83 -6.20
CA SER A 21 6.77 -21.47 -6.71
C SER A 21 5.50 -20.92 -6.08
N LYS A 22 5.66 -20.18 -4.98
CA LYS A 22 4.58 -19.35 -4.47
C LYS A 22 4.27 -18.35 -5.58
N VAL A 23 3.18 -18.61 -6.30
CA VAL A 23 2.62 -17.68 -7.27
C VAL A 23 2.44 -16.38 -6.49
N HIS A 24 3.16 -15.34 -6.93
CA HIS A 24 3.04 -14.01 -6.37
C HIS A 24 1.56 -13.65 -6.54
N SER A 25 0.80 -13.61 -5.46
CA SER A 25 -0.63 -13.36 -5.57
C SER A 25 -0.80 -11.91 -6.01
N ASP A 26 -1.13 -11.71 -7.29
CA ASP A 26 -1.46 -10.39 -7.81
C ASP A 26 -2.68 -9.86 -7.04
N ARG A 27 -2.49 -8.78 -6.27
CA ARG A 27 -3.57 -8.17 -5.49
C ARG A 27 -4.24 -7.12 -6.35
N ASN A 28 -5.55 -7.24 -6.55
CA ASN A 28 -6.33 -6.26 -7.31
C ASN A 28 -7.00 -5.27 -6.37
N VAL A 29 -6.94 -3.98 -6.71
CA VAL A 29 -7.65 -2.89 -6.01
C VAL A 29 -8.36 -1.99 -7.03
N TYR A 30 -9.42 -1.32 -6.60
CA TYR A 30 -10.33 -0.58 -7.48
C TYR A 30 -10.62 0.85 -6.99
N PRO A 31 -9.62 1.75 -6.92
CA PRO A 31 -9.85 3.13 -6.52
C PRO A 31 -10.62 3.92 -7.57
N SER A 32 -11.32 4.98 -7.15
CA SER A 32 -11.95 5.93 -8.05
C SER A 32 -11.03 7.11 -8.36
N ALA A 33 -11.11 7.63 -9.59
CA ALA A 33 -10.45 8.88 -9.96
C ALA A 33 -10.92 10.04 -9.05
N GLY A 34 -10.00 10.93 -8.65
CA GLY A 34 -10.31 12.08 -7.79
C GLY A 34 -10.68 11.72 -6.35
N VAL A 35 -10.40 10.51 -5.89
CA VAL A 35 -10.54 10.08 -4.49
C VAL A 35 -9.18 9.59 -3.99
N LEU A 36 -8.82 9.99 -2.77
CA LEU A 36 -7.60 9.53 -2.12
C LEU A 36 -7.62 8.01 -1.97
N PHE A 37 -6.73 7.36 -2.71
CA PHE A 37 -6.36 5.97 -2.54
C PHE A 37 -5.34 5.86 -1.41
N VAL A 38 -5.54 4.86 -0.53
CA VAL A 38 -4.62 4.49 0.54
C VAL A 38 -4.52 2.96 0.57
N HIS A 39 -3.31 2.43 0.56
CA HIS A 39 -3.03 1.01 0.59
C HIS A 39 -1.84 0.71 1.51
N VAL A 40 -2.09 -0.10 2.52
CA VAL A 40 -1.09 -0.47 3.53
C VAL A 40 -0.30 -1.69 3.08
N LEU A 41 1.03 -1.57 3.15
CA LEU A 41 1.99 -2.65 2.99
C LEU A 41 2.29 -3.21 4.39
N GLU A 42 1.46 -4.16 4.81
CA GLU A 42 1.54 -4.79 6.13
C GLU A 42 2.84 -5.58 6.27
N ARG A 43 3.71 -5.14 7.17
CA ARG A 43 5.00 -5.78 7.39
C ARG A 43 4.86 -7.25 7.78
N GLU A 44 3.86 -7.55 8.61
CA GLU A 44 3.60 -8.91 9.09
C GLU A 44 3.24 -9.86 7.94
N TYR A 45 2.50 -9.37 6.94
CA TYR A 45 2.22 -10.14 5.73
C TYR A 45 3.53 -10.52 4.99
N PHE A 46 4.39 -9.53 4.72
CA PHE A 46 5.64 -9.78 4.00
C PHE A 46 6.68 -10.58 4.79
N LYS A 47 6.62 -10.59 6.13
CA LYS A 47 7.46 -11.50 6.94
C LYS A 47 7.24 -12.96 6.57
N GLY A 48 6.00 -13.35 6.30
CA GLY A 48 5.64 -14.70 5.86
C GLY A 48 6.14 -15.07 4.45
N GLU A 49 6.73 -14.11 3.73
CA GLU A 49 7.17 -14.27 2.34
C GLU A 49 8.69 -14.43 2.20
N PHE A 50 9.47 -14.19 3.26
CA PHE A 50 10.93 -14.36 3.22
C PHE A 50 11.34 -15.82 3.54
N PRO A 51 12.30 -16.39 2.81
CA PRO A 51 12.93 -17.65 3.19
C PRO A 51 13.99 -17.45 4.30
N PRO A 52 14.26 -18.46 5.16
CA PRO A 52 13.41 -19.62 5.39
C PRO A 52 12.07 -19.17 5.99
N TYR A 53 10.97 -19.73 5.48
CA TYR A 53 9.64 -19.32 5.93
C TYR A 53 9.51 -19.49 7.45
N PRO A 54 8.98 -18.46 8.15
CA PRO A 54 8.93 -18.46 9.61
C PRO A 54 8.13 -19.67 10.12
N LYS A 55 8.63 -20.30 11.18
CA LYS A 55 7.88 -21.40 11.81
C LYS A 55 6.64 -20.83 12.52
N PRO A 56 5.53 -21.58 12.61
CA PRO A 56 4.37 -21.14 13.39
C PRO A 56 4.78 -20.76 14.82
N GLY A 57 4.53 -19.51 15.23
CA GLY A 57 4.90 -18.97 16.54
C GLY A 57 6.28 -18.31 16.62
N GLU A 58 7.04 -18.22 15.51
CA GLU A 58 8.29 -17.47 15.47
C GLU A 58 8.03 -15.96 15.38
N ILE A 59 8.15 -15.28 16.52
CA ILE A 59 7.94 -13.82 16.62
C ILE A 59 9.29 -13.14 16.42
N SER A 60 9.65 -12.88 15.16
CA SER A 60 10.79 -12.01 14.84
C SER A 60 10.28 -10.60 14.50
N ASN A 61 10.91 -9.58 15.10
CA ASN A 61 10.62 -8.18 14.80
C ASN A 61 11.61 -7.63 13.79
N ASP A 62 11.70 -8.25 12.60
CA ASP A 62 12.72 -7.86 11.63
C ASP A 62 12.46 -6.49 10.99
N PRO A 63 13.52 -5.68 10.79
CA PRO A 63 13.42 -4.45 10.02
C PRO A 63 13.19 -4.77 8.54
N ILE A 64 12.08 -4.29 7.98
CA ILE A 64 11.67 -4.50 6.59
C ILE A 64 11.46 -3.14 5.93
N THR A 65 12.01 -2.97 4.74
CA THR A 65 11.78 -1.79 3.91
C THR A 65 11.15 -2.19 2.58
N PHE A 66 10.35 -1.30 2.00
CA PHE A 66 9.71 -1.54 0.71
C PHE A 66 10.30 -0.65 -0.38
N ASN A 67 10.46 -1.22 -1.57
CA ASN A 67 10.59 -0.47 -2.80
C ASN A 67 9.33 -0.69 -3.64
N THR A 68 8.79 0.37 -4.22
CA THR A 68 7.52 0.32 -4.97
C THR A 68 7.68 1.09 -6.26
N ASN A 69 7.56 0.42 -7.39
CA ASN A 69 7.78 1.01 -8.72
C ASN A 69 6.67 0.62 -9.67
N LEU A 70 6.44 1.43 -10.70
CA LEU A 70 5.59 1.04 -11.82
C LEU A 70 6.26 -0.12 -12.57
N MET A 71 5.51 -1.17 -12.92
CA MET A 71 6.02 -2.34 -13.62
C MET A 71 6.83 -1.94 -14.86
N GLY A 72 8.11 -2.33 -14.89
CA GLY A 72 9.01 -2.04 -16.02
C GLY A 72 9.63 -0.64 -16.01
N TYR A 73 9.40 0.17 -14.97
CA TYR A 73 9.96 1.49 -14.78
C TYR A 73 10.62 1.63 -13.40
N PRO A 74 11.65 2.48 -13.25
CA PRO A 74 12.28 2.71 -11.94
C PRO A 74 11.44 3.59 -11.01
N ASP A 75 10.47 4.32 -11.55
CA ASP A 75 9.68 5.32 -10.83
C ASP A 75 8.25 4.84 -10.59
N ARG A 76 7.56 5.49 -9.65
CA ARG A 76 6.11 5.37 -9.45
C ARG A 76 5.35 6.24 -10.45
N PRO A 77 4.08 5.95 -10.74
CA PRO A 77 3.24 6.90 -11.46
C PRO A 77 3.11 8.20 -10.64
N GLY A 78 3.09 9.36 -11.31
CA GLY A 78 3.20 10.66 -10.64
C GLY A 78 2.09 10.98 -9.62
N TRP A 79 0.97 10.27 -9.67
CA TRP A 79 -0.13 10.42 -8.71
C TRP A 79 0.08 9.61 -7.42
N LEU A 80 0.98 8.63 -7.41
CA LEU A 80 1.18 7.67 -6.32
C LEU A 80 2.45 7.95 -5.53
N ARG A 81 2.31 8.08 -4.22
CA ARG A 81 3.38 8.31 -3.24
C ARG A 81 3.54 7.11 -2.33
N TYR A 82 4.71 7.00 -1.74
CA TYR A 82 5.06 5.98 -0.76
C TYR A 82 5.64 6.66 0.47
N ILE A 83 5.22 6.22 1.65
CA ILE A 83 5.81 6.63 2.93
C ILE A 83 5.98 5.40 3.83
N GLN A 84 7.08 5.41 4.60
CA GLN A 84 7.32 4.46 5.68
C GLN A 84 8.18 5.17 6.72
N ARG A 85 7.67 5.27 7.95
CA ARG A 85 8.34 6.02 9.02
C ARG A 85 9.64 5.35 9.47
N THR A 86 9.60 4.04 9.68
CA THR A 86 10.77 3.24 10.09
C THR A 86 10.73 1.87 9.42
N PRO A 87 11.86 1.15 9.36
CA PRO A 87 11.85 -0.25 8.94
C PRO A 87 10.97 -1.18 9.81
N TYR A 88 10.47 -0.72 10.96
CA TYR A 88 9.60 -1.49 11.84
C TYR A 88 8.11 -1.12 11.68
N SER A 89 7.81 -0.05 10.94
CA SER A 89 6.44 0.35 10.62
C SER A 89 6.01 -0.24 9.28
N ASP A 90 4.70 -0.33 9.09
CA ASP A 90 4.12 -0.62 7.78
C ASP A 90 4.46 0.48 6.77
N GLY A 91 4.47 0.11 5.49
CA GLY A 91 4.55 1.06 4.39
C GLY A 91 3.16 1.49 3.97
N VAL A 92 3.01 2.69 3.40
CA VAL A 92 1.73 3.17 2.88
C VAL A 92 1.92 3.72 1.48
N LEU A 93 1.18 3.15 0.53
CA LEU A 93 0.99 3.70 -0.81
C LEU A 93 -0.26 4.57 -0.81
N TYR A 94 -0.14 5.82 -1.23
CA TYR A 94 -1.27 6.75 -1.22
C TYR A 94 -1.18 7.79 -2.34
N GLY A 95 -2.33 8.33 -2.73
CA GLY A 95 -2.42 9.32 -3.81
C GLY A 95 -3.79 9.35 -4.45
N SER A 96 -4.02 10.24 -5.40
CA SER A 96 -5.31 10.36 -6.07
C SER A 96 -5.14 10.23 -7.58
N PRO A 97 -5.59 9.12 -8.19
CA PRO A 97 -5.54 8.98 -9.63
C PRO A 97 -6.45 10.02 -10.30
N THR A 98 -6.07 10.47 -11.49
CA THR A 98 -6.84 11.44 -12.28
C THR A 98 -7.77 10.74 -13.28
N ALA A 99 -8.66 11.51 -13.91
CA ALA A 99 -9.54 11.00 -14.96
C ALA A 99 -8.76 10.37 -16.14
N GLU A 100 -7.54 10.84 -16.41
CA GLU A 100 -6.67 10.30 -17.47
C GLU A 100 -6.16 8.88 -17.19
N ASN A 101 -6.23 8.45 -15.93
CA ASN A 101 -5.81 7.13 -15.48
C ASN A 101 -6.96 6.10 -15.51
N VAL A 102 -8.21 6.54 -15.72
CA VAL A 102 -9.38 5.65 -15.74
C VAL A 102 -9.26 4.61 -16.86
N GLY A 103 -9.61 3.36 -16.55
CA GLY A 103 -9.59 2.25 -17.51
C GLY A 103 -8.18 1.78 -17.92
N LYS A 104 -7.13 2.33 -17.30
CA LYS A 104 -5.73 1.91 -17.52
C LYS A 104 -5.22 1.21 -16.26
N PRO A 105 -5.14 -0.14 -16.24
CA PRO A 105 -4.56 -0.87 -15.12
C PRO A 105 -3.13 -0.40 -14.86
N THR A 106 -2.85 0.00 -13.62
CA THR A 106 -1.51 0.40 -13.18
C THR A 106 -0.96 -0.72 -12.30
N VAL A 107 0.13 -1.37 -12.74
CA VAL A 107 0.75 -2.46 -12.00
C VAL A 107 1.94 -1.91 -11.22
N ILE A 108 1.90 -2.01 -9.89
CA ILE A 108 2.98 -1.60 -9.00
C ILE A 108 3.72 -2.85 -8.51
N GLU A 109 5.01 -2.94 -8.82
CA GLU A 109 5.93 -3.93 -8.29
C GLU A 109 6.36 -3.50 -6.88
N ILE A 110 5.97 -4.28 -5.88
CA ILE A 110 6.35 -4.10 -4.49
C ILE A 110 7.45 -5.11 -4.17
N THR A 111 8.63 -4.61 -3.85
CA THR A 111 9.75 -5.42 -3.33
C THR A 111 9.94 -5.13 -1.85
N ALA A 112 9.60 -6.08 -0.99
CA ALA A 112 9.95 -6.04 0.41
C ALA A 112 11.36 -6.58 0.61
N TYR A 113 12.13 -5.93 1.47
CA TYR A 113 13.51 -6.27 1.76
C TYR A 113 13.72 -6.38 3.26
N ASN A 114 14.10 -7.57 3.72
CA ASN A 114 14.47 -7.80 5.12
C ASN A 114 15.90 -7.30 5.34
N ARG A 115 16.06 -6.23 6.13
CA ARG A 115 17.37 -5.59 6.36
C ARG A 115 18.29 -6.41 7.28
N ARG A 116 17.75 -7.43 7.96
CA ARG A 116 18.54 -8.34 8.81
C ARG A 116 19.07 -9.53 8.01
N THR A 117 18.24 -10.16 7.20
CA THR A 117 18.59 -11.39 6.47
C THR A 117 19.00 -11.16 5.02
N PHE A 118 18.82 -9.94 4.49
CA PHE A 118 19.04 -9.57 3.10
C PHE A 118 18.09 -10.23 2.08
N GLU A 119 17.08 -10.94 2.57
CA GLU A 119 16.08 -11.61 1.74
C GLU A 119 15.09 -10.63 1.14
N THR A 120 14.57 -10.98 -0.04
CA THR A 120 13.58 -10.17 -0.76
C THR A 120 12.33 -10.95 -1.09
N ALA A 121 11.17 -10.33 -0.96
CA ALA A 121 9.89 -10.84 -1.44
C ALA A 121 9.29 -9.83 -2.42
N ARG A 122 8.72 -10.30 -3.52
CA ARG A 122 8.10 -9.46 -4.54
C ARG A 122 6.61 -9.74 -4.64
N HIS A 123 5.82 -8.70 -4.86
CA HIS A 123 4.37 -8.79 -5.06
C HIS A 123 3.93 -7.72 -6.06
N ASN A 124 2.95 -8.06 -6.90
CA ASN A 124 2.33 -7.08 -7.78
C ASN A 124 1.02 -6.60 -7.19
N LEU A 125 0.83 -5.28 -7.19
CA LEU A 125 -0.44 -4.62 -6.89
C LEU A 125 -1.01 -4.08 -8.21
N ILE A 126 -2.14 -4.63 -8.64
CA ILE A 126 -2.87 -4.20 -9.82
C ILE A 126 -3.92 -3.18 -9.40
N ILE A 127 -3.73 -1.92 -9.80
CA ILE A 127 -4.62 -0.80 -9.49
C ILE A 127 -5.52 -0.54 -10.71
N ASN A 128 -6.79 -0.88 -10.58
CA ASN A 128 -7.81 -0.71 -11.62
C ASN A 128 -8.64 0.55 -11.33
N ILE A 129 -8.32 1.64 -12.01
CA ILE A 129 -8.89 2.94 -11.69
C ILE A 129 -10.28 3.07 -12.32
N MET A 130 -11.28 3.26 -11.47
CA MET A 130 -12.68 3.45 -11.81
C MET A 130 -12.98 4.93 -12.07
N SER A 131 -13.92 5.22 -12.97
CA SER A 131 -14.46 6.57 -13.09
C SER A 131 -15.13 6.96 -11.77
N ALA A 132 -14.90 8.20 -11.31
CA ALA A 132 -15.83 8.81 -10.37
C ALA A 132 -17.14 9.13 -11.10
N GLU A 133 -18.24 9.13 -10.38
CA GLU A 133 -19.54 9.59 -10.89
C GLU A 133 -19.43 11.03 -11.41
N ASP A 134 -20.30 11.41 -12.35
CA ASP A 134 -20.35 12.72 -13.03
C ASP A 134 -20.74 13.91 -12.12
N PHE A 135 -20.49 13.83 -10.81
CA PHE A 135 -20.70 14.93 -9.89
C PHE A 135 -19.42 15.75 -9.77
N PRO A 136 -19.31 16.91 -10.43
CA PRO A 136 -18.16 17.76 -10.28
C PRO A 136 -18.02 18.16 -8.81
N LEU A 137 -16.79 18.15 -8.29
CA LEU A 137 -16.43 18.80 -7.03
C LEU A 137 -15.83 20.17 -7.37
N PRO A 138 -16.65 21.21 -7.61
CA PRO A 138 -16.17 22.50 -8.10
C PRO A 138 -15.35 23.27 -7.06
N TYR A 139 -15.45 22.91 -5.79
CA TYR A 139 -14.80 23.57 -4.68
C TYR A 139 -13.77 22.66 -4.03
N GLN A 140 -12.57 23.19 -3.87
CA GLN A 140 -11.48 22.57 -3.12
C GLN A 140 -11.12 23.45 -1.94
N ALA A 141 -10.98 22.84 -0.77
CA ALA A 141 -10.42 23.48 0.40
C ALA A 141 -9.11 22.81 0.78
N GLU A 142 -8.15 23.60 1.26
CA GLU A 142 -6.90 23.11 1.82
C GLU A 142 -6.84 23.42 3.31
N PHE A 143 -6.41 22.43 4.09
CA PHE A 143 -6.24 22.55 5.53
C PHE A 143 -4.77 22.45 5.89
N PHE A 144 -4.31 23.35 6.75
CA PHE A 144 -2.99 23.24 7.38
C PHE A 144 -3.16 22.61 8.77
N ILE A 145 -2.79 21.34 8.89
CA ILE A 145 -2.89 20.57 10.13
C ILE A 145 -1.52 20.58 10.81
N LYS A 146 -1.46 21.05 12.05
CA LYS A 146 -0.22 21.05 12.85
C LYS A 146 -0.11 19.76 13.65
N ASN A 147 1.12 19.36 13.99
CA ASN A 147 1.42 18.21 14.85
C ASN A 147 0.82 16.89 14.36
N MET A 148 0.68 16.72 13.04
CA MET A 148 0.17 15.51 12.43
C MET A 148 1.11 15.11 11.30
N ASN A 149 1.69 13.92 11.37
CA ASN A 149 2.47 13.41 10.25
C ASN A 149 1.54 12.82 9.18
N VAL A 150 2.02 12.74 7.95
CA VAL A 150 1.25 12.20 6.82
C VAL A 150 0.83 10.75 7.07
N GLU A 151 1.72 9.90 7.55
CA GLU A 151 1.41 8.49 7.84
C GLU A 151 0.37 8.31 8.95
N GLU A 152 0.31 9.25 9.91
CA GLU A 152 -0.67 9.23 10.99
C GLU A 152 -2.04 9.70 10.48
N MET A 153 -2.07 10.74 9.66
CA MET A 153 -3.29 11.21 9.00
C MET A 153 -3.87 10.17 8.02
N LEU A 154 -3.01 9.35 7.40
CA LEU A 154 -3.43 8.29 6.47
C LEU A 154 -4.09 7.09 7.16
N ALA A 155 -4.00 6.98 8.49
CA ALA A 155 -4.74 5.97 9.23
C ALA A 155 -6.25 6.17 9.02
N SER A 156 -6.97 5.09 8.70
CA SER A 156 -8.38 5.16 8.29
C SER A 156 -9.28 5.80 9.35
N GLU A 157 -9.01 5.53 10.62
CA GLU A 157 -9.72 6.14 11.76
C GLU A 157 -9.49 7.65 11.82
N VAL A 158 -8.23 8.10 11.73
CA VAL A 158 -7.85 9.52 11.83
C VAL A 158 -8.39 10.32 10.64
N LEU A 159 -8.23 9.80 9.43
CA LEU A 159 -8.77 10.43 8.23
C LEU A 159 -10.30 10.50 8.28
N GLY A 160 -10.93 9.41 8.72
CA GLY A 160 -12.39 9.32 8.87
C GLY A 160 -12.93 10.34 9.86
N ASP A 161 -12.31 10.45 11.04
CA ASP A 161 -12.68 11.41 12.08
C ASP A 161 -12.52 12.86 11.59
N PHE A 162 -11.41 13.14 10.91
CA PHE A 162 -11.17 14.46 10.31
C PHE A 162 -12.24 14.82 9.27
N LEU A 163 -12.52 13.93 8.31
CA LEU A 163 -13.55 14.15 7.30
C LEU A 163 -14.95 14.27 7.93
N GLY A 164 -15.22 13.50 8.98
CA GLY A 164 -16.46 13.60 9.76
C GLY A 164 -16.62 14.97 10.41
N ALA A 165 -15.57 15.49 11.03
CA ALA A 165 -15.57 16.82 11.63
C ALA A 165 -15.80 17.92 10.57
N VAL A 166 -15.11 17.86 9.42
CA VAL A 166 -15.30 18.82 8.32
C VAL A 166 -16.73 18.75 7.78
N LYS A 167 -17.28 17.54 7.60
CA LYS A 167 -18.65 17.34 7.15
C LYS A 167 -19.68 17.94 8.12
N ASN A 168 -19.44 17.84 9.42
CA ASN A 168 -20.33 18.41 10.44
C ASN A 168 -20.37 19.94 10.42
N VAL A 169 -19.24 20.59 10.11
CA VAL A 169 -19.13 22.06 10.10
C VAL A 169 -19.66 22.66 8.79
N TRP A 170 -19.28 22.10 7.64
CA TRP A 170 -19.62 22.66 6.34
C TRP A 170 -20.86 22.06 5.69
N GLN A 171 -21.32 20.90 6.17
CA GLN A 171 -22.48 20.18 5.65
C GLN A 171 -22.53 20.09 4.10
N PRO A 172 -21.42 19.73 3.42
CA PRO A 172 -21.45 19.61 1.97
C PRO A 172 -22.28 18.40 1.54
N GLU A 173 -22.83 18.44 0.32
CA GLU A 173 -23.49 17.26 -0.29
C GLU A 173 -22.52 16.09 -0.42
N ARG A 174 -21.26 16.37 -0.82
CA ARG A 174 -20.19 15.38 -0.94
C ARG A 174 -18.85 15.96 -0.48
N LEU A 175 -18.04 15.14 0.19
CA LEU A 175 -16.70 15.48 0.64
C LEU A 175 -15.77 14.30 0.36
N ASN A 176 -14.68 14.56 -0.36
CA ASN A 176 -13.63 13.58 -0.62
C ASN A 176 -12.28 14.17 -0.23
N ALA A 177 -11.43 13.37 0.43
CA ALA A 177 -10.00 13.69 0.48
C ALA A 177 -9.40 13.45 -0.91
N ILE A 178 -8.59 14.40 -1.39
CA ILE A 178 -7.94 14.32 -2.71
C ILE A 178 -6.41 14.40 -2.62
N ASN A 179 -5.86 14.93 -1.54
CA ASN A 179 -4.42 15.03 -1.38
C ASN A 179 -4.06 15.17 0.10
N ILE A 180 -2.95 14.55 0.48
CA ILE A 180 -2.29 14.71 1.77
C ILE A 180 -0.80 14.86 1.45
N THR A 181 -0.19 15.94 1.87
CA THR A 181 1.22 16.25 1.63
C THR A 181 1.83 16.77 2.90
N SER A 182 3.10 16.42 3.17
CA SER A 182 3.82 17.02 4.29
C SER A 182 3.99 18.52 4.04
N ALA A 183 3.94 19.30 5.12
CA ALA A 183 4.27 20.72 5.07
C ALA A 183 5.70 20.96 4.55
N LEU A 184 6.62 20.05 4.81
CA LEU A 184 8.02 20.11 4.35
C LEU A 184 8.13 20.07 2.82
N ASP A 185 7.36 19.18 2.18
CA ASP A 185 7.34 19.02 0.72
C ASP A 185 6.80 20.27 -0.01
N ARG A 186 6.05 21.12 0.70
CA ARG A 186 5.53 22.40 0.19
C ARG A 186 6.42 23.60 0.54
N GLY A 187 7.66 23.37 0.99
CA GLY A 187 8.60 24.43 1.36
C GLY A 187 8.46 24.92 2.81
N GLY A 188 7.79 24.15 3.66
CA GLY A 188 7.85 24.31 5.11
C GLY A 188 9.28 24.10 5.60
N ARG A 189 9.74 24.93 6.54
CA ARG A 189 11.05 24.72 7.16
C ARG A 189 11.01 23.44 7.98
N VAL A 190 12.03 22.61 7.85
CA VAL A 190 12.29 21.49 8.77
C VAL A 190 12.24 22.04 10.19
N PRO A 191 11.28 21.63 11.04
CA PRO A 191 11.26 22.11 12.41
C PRO A 191 12.56 21.68 13.09
N LEU A 192 13.18 22.60 13.84
CA LEU A 192 14.32 22.24 14.69
C LEU A 192 13.88 21.07 15.60
N PRO A 193 14.75 20.09 15.88
CA PRO A 193 14.44 19.00 16.80
C PRO A 193 14.28 19.58 18.21
N ILE A 194 13.06 20.04 18.50
CA ILE A 194 12.57 20.40 19.81
C ILE A 194 11.79 19.17 20.26
N ASN A 195 12.13 18.63 21.44
CA ASN A 195 11.43 17.46 21.97
C ASN A 195 9.91 17.70 21.94
N ASP A 196 9.16 16.69 21.46
CA ASP A 196 7.69 16.60 21.41
C ASP A 196 6.95 17.30 20.23
N MET A 197 7.63 17.77 19.18
CA MET A 197 6.97 18.28 17.97
C MET A 197 7.05 17.30 16.77
N LYS A 198 5.91 17.03 16.14
CA LYS A 198 5.81 16.23 14.90
C LYS A 198 6.01 17.11 13.66
N GLU A 199 6.48 16.52 12.56
CA GLU A 199 7.06 17.25 11.42
C GLU A 199 6.04 17.99 10.53
N GLY A 200 4.76 17.61 10.59
CA GLY A 200 3.69 18.27 9.86
C GLY A 200 3.58 17.93 8.37
#